data_AF-A0A7X7WH22-F1
#
_entry.id   AF-A0A7X7WH22-F1
#
_cell.length_a   1.000
_cell.length_b   1.000
_cell.length_c   1.000
_cell.angle_alpha   90.00
_cell.angle_beta   90.00
_cell.angle_gamma   90.00
#
_symmetry.space_group_name_H-M   'P 1'
#
loop_
_entity.id
_entity.type
_entity.pdbx_description
1 polymer ?
#
loop_
_entity_poly.entity_id
_entity_poly.type
_entity_poly.pdbx_seq_one_letter_code
_entity_poly.pdbx_strand_id
1 'polypeptide(L)'
;MIEAIPNAEIFFGWRLSENYYNQARNLRWIHLPSAGIDGALPAAVFSSDIQVTSSKGLHKDPMAETAFAMILSLTRGLHHARDLQKENRWAFDIVSHNAGTLVGKTLGIIGAGHIGRAIAKRAKAFGMKVIGINYSGRKVQGFSEIRSIGYLSWLLKQSDIIVLTLPLTAKSTGLIGPRQFAQMKDDAILINIARGRIIDQDALMSAVLDGKLGGAGLDVFSEEPLPEDSPLWTMPNVIITPHIGGVTPDLYEKTTNLFIDNLDRFLRGKSLKGIVNKQKGY
;
A
#
# COMPACT_ATOMS: atom_id res chain seq x y z
N MET A 1 13.91 28.30 11.80
CA MET A 1 13.45 26.91 12.00
C MET A 1 14.41 26.11 12.88
N ILE A 2 15.73 26.18 12.66
CA ILE A 2 16.75 25.41 13.42
C ILE A 2 16.80 25.79 14.92
N GLU A 3 16.65 27.07 15.27
CA GLU A 3 16.76 27.55 16.65
C GLU A 3 15.67 27.02 17.61
N ALA A 4 14.51 26.62 17.09
CA ALA A 4 13.41 26.12 17.91
C ALA A 4 13.52 24.62 18.24
N ILE A 5 14.37 23.88 17.52
CA ILE A 5 14.44 22.42 17.60
C ILE A 5 14.79 21.93 19.01
N PRO A 6 15.77 22.51 19.73
CA PRO A 6 16.14 22.02 21.06
C PRO A 6 15.00 22.04 22.07
N ASN A 7 14.10 23.01 21.96
CA ASN A 7 12.99 23.21 22.90
C ASN A 7 11.67 22.63 22.39
N ALA A 8 11.63 22.05 21.19
CA ALA A 8 10.40 21.54 20.60
C ALA A 8 9.91 20.29 21.35
N GLU A 9 8.69 20.35 21.89
CA GLU A 9 8.04 19.18 22.51
C GLU A 9 7.32 18.28 21.49
N ILE A 10 6.98 18.84 20.32
CA ILE A 10 6.14 18.20 19.32
C ILE A 10 6.77 18.36 17.95
N PHE A 11 6.83 17.27 17.18
CA PHE A 11 7.16 17.27 15.76
C PHE A 11 5.94 16.89 14.94
N PHE A 12 5.62 17.69 13.93
CA PHE A 12 4.62 17.38 12.90
C PHE A 12 5.25 17.53 11.52
N GLY A 13 5.37 16.42 10.78
CA GLY A 13 6.01 16.43 9.48
C GLY A 13 6.19 15.04 8.89
N TRP A 14 6.58 14.98 7.62
CA TRP A 14 6.69 13.71 6.88
C TRP A 14 7.93 12.89 7.24
N ARG A 15 9.03 13.57 7.60
CA ARG A 15 10.31 12.92 7.93
C ARG A 15 11.06 13.73 8.97
N LEU A 16 11.52 13.05 10.01
CA LEU A 16 12.44 13.60 11.00
C LEU A 16 13.83 13.04 10.72
N SER A 17 14.80 13.91 10.41
CA SER A 17 16.18 13.47 10.20
C SER A 17 16.87 13.16 11.53
N GLU A 18 17.89 12.32 11.50
CA GLU A 18 18.69 12.00 12.69
C GLU A 18 19.38 13.23 13.28
N ASN A 19 19.84 14.15 12.42
CA ASN A 19 20.43 15.41 12.86
C ASN A 19 19.45 16.27 13.68
N TYR A 20 18.21 16.42 13.20
CA TYR A 20 17.20 17.18 13.94
C TYR A 20 16.72 16.46 15.20
N TYR A 21 16.58 15.14 15.15
CA TYR A 21 16.26 14.33 16.32
C TYR A 21 17.29 14.47 17.44
N ASN A 22 18.58 14.40 17.12
CA ASN A 22 19.67 14.53 18.10
C ASN A 22 19.72 15.91 18.79
N GLN A 23 19.16 16.93 18.14
CA GLN A 23 19.06 18.28 18.71
C GLN A 23 17.80 18.46 19.56
N ALA A 24 16.72 17.70 19.32
CA ALA A 24 15.40 17.88 19.93
C ALA A 24 15.29 17.29 21.34
N ARG A 25 15.88 17.97 22.33
CA ARG A 25 16.03 17.48 23.71
C ARG A 25 14.71 17.32 24.47
N ASN A 26 13.70 18.11 24.13
CA ASN A 26 12.40 18.11 24.82
C ASN A 26 11.31 17.35 24.06
N LEU A 27 11.65 16.64 22.97
CA LEU A 27 10.67 15.99 22.11
C LEU A 27 9.90 14.90 22.88
N ARG A 28 8.57 14.98 22.87
CA ARG A 28 7.67 14.05 23.57
C ARG A 28 6.67 13.39 22.64
N TRP A 29 6.33 14.04 21.53
CA TRP A 29 5.37 13.53 20.56
C TRP A 29 5.79 13.81 19.12
N ILE A 30 5.67 12.79 18.27
CA ILE A 30 5.88 12.84 16.84
C ILE A 30 4.57 12.45 16.14
N HIS A 31 4.08 13.32 15.26
CA HIS A 31 2.95 13.03 14.38
C HIS A 31 3.40 12.99 12.91
N LEU A 32 3.15 11.87 12.25
CA LEU A 32 3.42 11.69 10.83
C LEU A 32 2.12 11.83 10.01
N PRO A 33 2.06 12.73 9.01
CA PRO A 33 0.91 12.84 8.12
C PRO A 33 0.62 11.59 7.27
N SER A 34 1.57 10.66 7.16
CA SER A 34 1.44 9.40 6.41
C SER A 34 0.73 8.29 7.19
N ALA A 35 0.31 7.23 6.51
CA ALA A 35 -0.13 5.99 7.17
C ALA A 35 1.05 5.16 7.71
N GLY A 36 2.03 4.89 6.84
CA GLY A 36 3.25 4.15 7.14
C GLY A 36 4.35 5.06 7.69
N ILE A 37 5.26 4.47 8.46
CA ILE A 37 6.33 5.19 9.18
C ILE A 37 7.73 4.79 8.71
N ASP A 38 7.80 3.87 7.76
CA ASP A 38 9.03 3.32 7.22
C ASP A 38 9.91 4.43 6.63
N GLY A 39 11.18 4.49 7.06
CA GLY A 39 12.15 5.50 6.65
C GLY A 39 11.88 6.94 7.14
N ALA A 40 10.75 7.19 7.82
CA ALA A 40 10.35 8.53 8.24
C ALA A 40 11.05 8.99 9.53
N LEU A 41 11.51 8.06 10.36
CA LEU A 41 12.03 8.33 11.71
C LEU A 41 13.40 7.67 11.94
N PRO A 42 14.29 8.29 12.74
CA PRO A 42 15.55 7.67 13.15
C PRO A 42 15.30 6.42 14.00
N ALA A 43 16.21 5.44 13.92
CA ALA A 43 16.08 4.18 14.65
C ALA A 43 15.95 4.37 16.18
N ALA A 44 16.63 5.37 16.74
CA ALA A 44 16.59 5.70 18.16
C ALA A 44 15.18 6.06 18.67
N VAL A 45 14.29 6.58 17.82
CA VAL A 45 12.90 6.89 18.20
C VAL A 45 12.16 5.64 18.67
N PHE A 46 12.43 4.48 18.05
CA PHE A 46 11.72 3.23 18.34
C PHE A 46 12.02 2.67 19.74
N SER A 47 13.16 3.04 20.32
CA SER A 47 13.58 2.65 21.68
C SER A 47 13.38 3.76 22.72
N SER A 48 12.93 4.94 22.31
CA SER A 48 12.66 6.08 23.20
C SER A 48 11.28 5.98 23.88
N ASP A 49 10.97 6.86 24.83
CA ASP A 49 9.63 7.01 25.42
C ASP A 49 8.70 7.94 24.60
N ILE A 50 9.20 8.52 23.51
CA ILE A 50 8.47 9.46 22.66
C ILE A 50 7.22 8.77 22.08
N GLN A 51 6.07 9.44 22.17
CA GLN A 51 4.84 8.97 21.55
C GLN A 51 4.93 9.19 20.03
N VAL A 52 4.59 8.17 19.26
CA VAL A 52 4.55 8.25 17.80
C VAL A 52 3.13 7.97 17.33
N THR A 53 2.60 8.87 16.52
CA THR A 53 1.28 8.72 15.88
C THR A 53 1.40 8.92 14.39
N SER A 54 0.50 8.29 13.63
CA SER A 54 0.40 8.47 12.19
C SER A 54 -1.07 8.70 11.78
N SER A 55 -1.26 9.22 10.58
CA SER A 55 -2.58 9.39 9.95
C SER A 55 -3.21 8.09 9.45
N LYS A 56 -2.80 6.93 9.99
CA LYS A 56 -3.37 5.64 9.62
C LYS A 56 -4.89 5.65 9.76
N GLY A 57 -5.57 5.21 8.70
CA GLY A 57 -7.03 5.21 8.60
C GLY A 57 -7.60 6.35 7.74
N LEU A 58 -6.90 7.47 7.57
CA LEU A 58 -7.33 8.56 6.67
C LEU A 58 -7.18 8.19 5.19
N HIS A 59 -6.19 7.36 4.86
CA HIS A 59 -5.87 6.99 3.47
C HIS A 59 -6.68 5.77 2.96
N LYS A 60 -7.53 5.16 3.78
CA LYS A 60 -8.16 3.86 3.44
C LYS A 60 -9.03 3.89 2.18
N ASP A 61 -9.74 4.99 1.95
CA ASP A 61 -10.68 5.14 0.84
C ASP A 61 -9.96 5.50 -0.47
N PRO A 62 -9.10 6.54 -0.54
CA PRO A 62 -8.35 6.81 -1.77
C PRO A 62 -7.48 5.62 -2.19
N MET A 63 -6.81 4.95 -1.25
CA MET A 63 -6.00 3.77 -1.59
C MET A 63 -6.85 2.62 -2.11
N ALA A 64 -8.04 2.41 -1.56
CA ALA A 64 -8.95 1.39 -2.06
C ALA A 64 -9.50 1.75 -3.45
N GLU A 65 -9.72 3.03 -3.73
CA GLU A 65 -10.13 3.52 -5.05
C GLU A 65 -9.01 3.37 -6.08
N THR A 66 -7.76 3.71 -5.74
CA THR A 66 -6.59 3.45 -6.59
C THR A 66 -6.43 1.97 -6.89
N ALA A 67 -6.57 1.10 -5.89
CA ALA A 67 -6.54 -0.35 -6.11
C ALA A 67 -7.59 -0.77 -7.14
N PHE A 68 -8.83 -0.31 -6.98
CA PHE A 68 -9.93 -0.67 -7.88
C PHE A 68 -9.77 -0.07 -9.28
N ALA A 69 -9.23 1.14 -9.40
CA ALA A 69 -8.90 1.73 -10.69
C ALA A 69 -7.91 0.86 -11.47
N MET A 70 -6.83 0.40 -10.80
CA MET A 70 -5.85 -0.51 -11.40
C MET A 70 -6.46 -1.88 -11.73
N ILE A 71 -7.22 -2.47 -10.81
CA ILE A 71 -7.91 -3.75 -11.02
C ILE A 71 -8.84 -3.69 -12.22
N LEU A 72 -9.69 -2.67 -12.29
CA LEU A 72 -10.64 -2.50 -13.40
C LEU A 72 -9.92 -2.22 -14.72
N SER A 73 -8.88 -1.39 -14.69
CA SER A 73 -8.10 -1.10 -15.89
C SER A 73 -7.41 -2.34 -16.46
N LEU A 74 -6.81 -3.17 -15.60
CA LEU A 74 -6.17 -4.44 -16.01
C LEU A 74 -7.22 -5.47 -16.45
N THR A 75 -8.29 -5.64 -15.68
CA THR A 75 -9.33 -6.67 -15.97
C THR A 75 -10.18 -6.34 -17.19
N ARG A 76 -10.32 -5.06 -17.57
CA ARG A 76 -11.11 -4.60 -18.73
C ARG A 76 -10.26 -4.20 -19.93
N GLY A 77 -8.94 -4.25 -19.83
CA GLY A 77 -8.03 -3.82 -20.90
C GLY A 77 -8.08 -2.31 -21.18
N LEU A 78 -8.43 -1.47 -20.20
CA LEU A 78 -8.57 -0.02 -20.44
C LEU A 78 -7.24 0.67 -20.74
N HIS A 79 -6.16 0.18 -20.14
CA HIS A 79 -4.79 0.64 -20.41
C HIS A 79 -4.41 0.41 -21.88
N HIS A 80 -4.64 -0.80 -22.41
CA HIS A 80 -4.47 -1.10 -23.84
C HIS A 80 -5.32 -0.20 -24.73
N ALA A 81 -6.61 -0.03 -24.40
CA ALA A 81 -7.49 0.86 -25.15
C ALA A 81 -7.00 2.31 -25.14
N ARG A 82 -6.43 2.77 -24.01
CA ARG A 82 -5.89 4.13 -23.86
C ARG A 82 -4.66 4.35 -24.72
N ASP A 83 -3.79 3.37 -24.85
CA ASP A 83 -2.60 3.50 -25.70
C ASP A 83 -2.95 3.43 -27.18
N LEU A 84 -3.81 2.51 -27.59
CA LEU A 84 -4.35 2.44 -28.95
C LEU A 84 -5.14 3.71 -29.34
N GLN A 85 -5.81 4.36 -28.38
CA GLN A 85 -6.45 5.66 -28.60
C GLN A 85 -5.42 6.73 -29.03
N LYS A 86 -4.23 6.76 -28.42
CA LYS A 86 -3.17 7.73 -28.81
C LYS A 86 -2.67 7.47 -30.24
N GLU A 87 -2.76 6.23 -30.70
CA GLU A 87 -2.45 5.80 -32.06
C GLU A 87 -3.61 6.01 -33.05
N ASN A 88 -4.78 6.51 -32.61
CA ASN A 88 -6.02 6.58 -33.39
C ASN A 88 -6.48 5.21 -33.95
N ARG A 89 -6.20 4.12 -33.23
CA ARG A 89 -6.52 2.74 -33.65
C ARG A 89 -7.74 2.18 -32.95
N TRP A 90 -8.77 1.85 -33.72
CA TRP A 90 -9.98 1.17 -33.24
C TRP A 90 -9.80 -0.36 -33.23
N ALA A 91 -8.98 -0.86 -32.29
CA ALA A 91 -8.57 -2.27 -32.20
C ALA A 91 -9.50 -3.10 -31.30
N PHE A 92 -10.74 -3.32 -31.76
CA PHE A 92 -11.77 -4.06 -31.02
C PHE A 92 -11.31 -5.48 -30.65
N ASP A 93 -10.69 -6.18 -31.59
CA ASP A 93 -10.15 -7.52 -31.42
C ASP A 93 -9.14 -7.58 -30.27
N ILE A 94 -8.18 -6.66 -30.21
CA ILE A 94 -7.14 -6.64 -29.16
C ILE A 94 -7.76 -6.39 -27.78
N VAL A 95 -8.63 -5.38 -27.66
CA VAL A 95 -9.19 -4.97 -26.37
C VAL A 95 -10.21 -5.99 -25.86
N SER A 96 -11.04 -6.57 -26.74
CA SER A 96 -12.08 -7.53 -26.35
C SER A 96 -11.52 -8.84 -25.79
N HIS A 97 -10.35 -9.30 -26.25
CA HIS A 97 -9.68 -10.48 -25.68
C HIS A 97 -9.32 -10.30 -24.20
N ASN A 98 -9.01 -9.07 -23.78
CA ASN A 98 -8.64 -8.73 -22.40
C ASN A 98 -9.83 -8.23 -21.55
N ALA A 99 -11.04 -8.25 -22.11
CA ALA A 99 -12.23 -7.68 -21.49
C ALA A 99 -12.92 -8.67 -20.54
N GLY A 100 -12.24 -9.05 -19.45
CA GLY A 100 -12.75 -9.94 -18.40
C GLY A 100 -13.75 -9.27 -17.45
N THR A 101 -14.32 -10.05 -16.52
CA THR A 101 -15.22 -9.54 -15.47
C THR A 101 -14.71 -9.90 -14.07
N LEU A 102 -15.07 -9.11 -13.06
CA LEU A 102 -14.71 -9.39 -11.66
C LEU A 102 -15.67 -10.38 -10.98
N VAL A 103 -16.89 -10.53 -11.51
CA VAL A 103 -17.93 -11.37 -10.90
C VAL A 103 -17.43 -12.81 -10.80
N GLY A 104 -17.54 -13.39 -9.60
CA GLY A 104 -17.09 -14.76 -9.32
C GLY A 104 -15.59 -14.94 -9.13
N LYS A 105 -14.75 -13.93 -9.43
CA LYS A 105 -13.30 -13.99 -9.16
C LYS A 105 -13.00 -13.89 -7.66
N THR A 106 -11.86 -14.44 -7.27
CA THR A 106 -11.32 -14.39 -5.91
C THR A 106 -10.27 -13.29 -5.78
N LEU A 107 -10.53 -12.34 -4.87
CA LEU A 107 -9.59 -11.31 -4.45
C LEU A 107 -8.88 -11.75 -3.17
N GLY A 108 -7.57 -11.95 -3.23
CA GLY A 108 -6.71 -12.18 -2.09
C GLY A 108 -6.07 -10.88 -1.59
N ILE A 109 -6.27 -10.54 -0.32
CA ILE A 109 -5.69 -9.32 0.27
C ILE A 109 -4.65 -9.71 1.34
N ILE A 110 -3.40 -9.31 1.13
CA ILE A 110 -2.33 -9.48 2.11
C ILE A 110 -2.24 -8.18 2.92
N GLY A 111 -2.81 -8.19 4.12
CA GLY A 111 -2.98 -7.01 4.98
C GLY A 111 -4.45 -6.68 5.25
N ALA A 112 -5.12 -7.40 6.17
CA ALA A 112 -6.54 -7.14 6.49
C ALA A 112 -6.76 -5.91 7.44
N GLY A 113 -6.00 -4.83 7.26
CA GLY A 113 -6.09 -3.58 8.02
C GLY A 113 -7.20 -2.64 7.53
N HIS A 114 -7.09 -1.34 7.82
CA HIS A 114 -8.07 -0.34 7.39
C HIS A 114 -8.24 -0.29 5.87
N ILE A 115 -7.13 -0.29 5.12
CA ILE A 115 -7.12 -0.26 3.65
C ILE A 115 -7.69 -1.58 3.10
N GLY A 116 -7.17 -2.73 3.54
CA GLY A 116 -7.66 -4.04 3.09
C GLY A 116 -9.16 -4.24 3.33
N ARG A 117 -9.73 -3.73 4.42
CA ARG A 117 -11.18 -3.73 4.67
C ARG A 117 -11.95 -2.84 3.69
N ALA A 118 -11.41 -1.66 3.36
CA ALA A 118 -12.03 -0.73 2.40
C ALA A 118 -12.04 -1.33 0.99
N ILE A 119 -10.99 -2.08 0.61
CA ILE A 119 -10.91 -2.86 -0.63
C ILE A 119 -11.91 -4.02 -0.60
N ALA A 120 -11.94 -4.81 0.48
CA ALA A 120 -12.87 -5.92 0.64
C ALA A 120 -14.34 -5.49 0.49
N LYS A 121 -14.71 -4.32 1.03
CA LYS A 121 -16.06 -3.74 0.87
C LYS A 121 -16.39 -3.50 -0.60
N ARG A 122 -15.49 -2.89 -1.37
CA ARG A 122 -15.67 -2.60 -2.81
C ARG A 122 -15.70 -3.91 -3.61
N ALA A 123 -14.82 -4.86 -3.34
CA ALA A 123 -14.77 -6.16 -4.00
C ALA A 123 -16.09 -6.94 -3.90
N LYS A 124 -16.74 -6.91 -2.74
CA LYS A 124 -18.06 -7.50 -2.56
C LYS A 124 -19.12 -6.86 -3.44
N ALA A 125 -19.08 -5.54 -3.63
CA ALA A 125 -20.01 -4.84 -4.53
C ALA A 125 -19.81 -5.24 -6.01
N PHE A 126 -18.61 -5.69 -6.38
CA PHE A 126 -18.31 -6.25 -7.70
C PHE A 126 -18.57 -7.77 -7.81
N GLY A 127 -19.18 -8.41 -6.80
CA GLY A 127 -19.51 -9.83 -6.83
C GLY A 127 -18.30 -10.76 -6.68
N MET A 128 -17.21 -10.29 -6.07
CA MET A 128 -16.00 -11.09 -5.85
C MET A 128 -16.06 -11.87 -4.53
N LYS A 129 -15.40 -13.03 -4.50
CA LYS A 129 -15.03 -13.71 -3.25
C LYS A 129 -13.79 -13.03 -2.67
N VAL A 130 -13.82 -12.65 -1.39
CA VAL A 130 -12.68 -11.98 -0.73
C VAL A 130 -12.06 -12.90 0.31
N ILE A 131 -10.78 -13.20 0.18
CA ILE A 131 -9.97 -13.92 1.17
C ILE A 131 -8.81 -13.03 1.63
N GLY A 132 -8.26 -13.29 2.81
CA GLY A 132 -7.23 -12.42 3.36
C GLY A 132 -6.20 -13.09 4.25
N ILE A 133 -5.08 -12.38 4.40
CA ILE A 133 -4.05 -12.69 5.38
C ILE A 133 -3.86 -11.50 6.32
N ASN A 134 -3.71 -11.79 7.60
CA ASN A 134 -3.17 -10.87 8.58
C ASN A 134 -2.19 -11.60 9.51
N TYR A 135 -1.58 -10.87 10.45
CA TYR A 135 -0.55 -11.45 11.32
C TYR A 135 -1.06 -12.64 12.16
N SER A 136 -2.26 -12.53 12.74
CA SER A 136 -2.76 -13.48 13.74
C SER A 136 -3.80 -14.48 13.21
N GLY A 137 -4.24 -14.36 11.96
CA GLY A 137 -5.39 -15.10 11.43
C GLY A 137 -6.73 -14.64 12.00
N ARG A 138 -6.80 -13.48 12.68
CA ARG A 138 -8.04 -12.98 13.27
C ARG A 138 -9.08 -12.70 12.20
N LYS A 139 -10.33 -13.13 12.43
CA LYS A 139 -11.47 -12.79 11.56
C LYS A 139 -11.64 -11.27 11.46
N VAL A 140 -11.91 -10.79 10.25
CA VAL A 140 -12.18 -9.37 9.95
C VAL A 140 -13.42 -9.30 9.06
N GLN A 141 -14.33 -8.39 9.39
CA GLN A 141 -15.52 -8.14 8.59
C GLN A 141 -15.16 -7.80 7.14
N GLY A 142 -15.91 -8.33 6.19
CA GLY A 142 -15.67 -8.11 4.76
C GLY A 142 -14.94 -9.26 4.08
N PHE A 143 -14.37 -10.20 4.84
CA PHE A 143 -13.67 -11.37 4.31
C PHE A 143 -14.50 -12.64 4.49
N SER A 144 -14.49 -13.50 3.48
CA SER A 144 -15.07 -14.85 3.57
C SER A 144 -14.19 -15.76 4.43
N GLU A 145 -12.88 -15.61 4.32
CA GLU A 145 -11.89 -16.37 5.08
C GLU A 145 -10.64 -15.52 5.33
N ILE A 146 -10.06 -15.64 6.53
CA ILE A 146 -8.78 -15.04 6.88
C ILE A 146 -7.89 -16.08 7.56
N ARG A 147 -6.62 -16.10 7.17
CA ARG A 147 -5.58 -16.93 7.80
C ARG A 147 -4.38 -16.09 8.24
N SER A 148 -3.51 -16.71 9.04
CA SER A 148 -2.24 -16.10 9.41
C SER A 148 -1.26 -16.12 8.23
N ILE A 149 -0.18 -15.35 8.34
CA ILE A 149 0.85 -15.23 7.30
C ILE A 149 1.46 -16.57 6.86
N GLY A 150 1.47 -17.59 7.73
CA GLY A 150 1.94 -18.94 7.39
C GLY A 150 1.15 -19.61 6.26
N TYR A 151 -0.05 -19.11 5.95
CA TYR A 151 -0.91 -19.60 4.87
C TYR A 151 -0.80 -18.75 3.59
N LEU A 152 0.30 -18.02 3.40
CA LEU A 152 0.54 -17.23 2.18
C LEU A 152 0.35 -18.04 0.90
N SER A 153 0.91 -19.24 0.85
CA SER A 153 0.77 -20.13 -0.33
C SER A 153 -0.69 -20.48 -0.65
N TRP A 154 -1.53 -20.65 0.37
CA TRP A 154 -2.96 -20.89 0.17
C TRP A 154 -3.65 -19.69 -0.48
N LEU A 155 -3.38 -18.48 0.01
CA LEU A 155 -3.98 -17.27 -0.58
C LEU A 155 -3.55 -17.09 -2.03
N LEU A 156 -2.25 -17.25 -2.33
CA LEU A 156 -1.71 -17.09 -3.68
C LEU A 156 -2.35 -18.07 -4.69
N LYS A 157 -2.49 -19.34 -4.31
CA LYS A 157 -3.08 -20.38 -5.18
C LYS A 157 -4.58 -20.19 -5.44
N GLN A 158 -5.30 -19.51 -4.55
CA GLN A 158 -6.74 -19.35 -4.64
C GLN A 158 -7.17 -18.05 -5.34
N SER A 159 -6.28 -17.07 -5.41
CA SER A 159 -6.61 -15.71 -5.84
C SER A 159 -6.42 -15.53 -7.34
N ASP A 160 -7.39 -14.90 -8.01
CA ASP A 160 -7.25 -14.42 -9.38
C ASP A 160 -6.61 -13.01 -9.39
N ILE A 161 -6.87 -12.24 -8.34
CA ILE A 161 -6.29 -10.91 -8.12
C ILE A 161 -5.75 -10.87 -6.69
N ILE A 162 -4.53 -10.37 -6.52
CA ILE A 162 -3.84 -10.24 -5.24
C ILE A 162 -3.56 -8.75 -4.97
N VAL A 163 -3.86 -8.27 -3.77
CA VAL A 163 -3.60 -6.88 -3.37
C VAL A 163 -2.77 -6.83 -2.10
N LEU A 164 -1.67 -6.09 -2.16
CA LEU A 164 -0.76 -5.86 -1.03
C LEU A 164 -1.13 -4.56 -0.31
N THR A 165 -1.38 -4.66 0.99
CA THR A 165 -1.70 -3.50 1.87
C THR A 165 -1.02 -3.59 3.24
N LEU A 166 -0.09 -4.54 3.39
CA LEU A 166 0.69 -4.74 4.61
C LEU A 166 1.83 -3.71 4.74
N PRO A 167 2.23 -3.35 5.96
CA PRO A 167 3.38 -2.46 6.18
C PRO A 167 4.70 -3.12 5.76
N LEU A 168 5.69 -2.30 5.40
CA LEU A 168 7.07 -2.74 5.21
C LEU A 168 7.78 -2.90 6.56
N THR A 169 8.29 -4.10 6.80
CA THR A 169 9.01 -4.51 8.00
C THR A 169 10.08 -5.50 7.59
N ALA A 170 11.02 -5.83 8.47
CA ALA A 170 12.00 -6.88 8.22
C ALA A 170 11.36 -8.23 7.81
N LYS A 171 10.13 -8.53 8.26
CA LYS A 171 9.40 -9.77 7.93
C LYS A 171 8.62 -9.71 6.62
N SER A 172 8.39 -8.52 6.07
CA SER A 172 7.63 -8.31 4.83
C SER A 172 8.48 -7.83 3.66
N THR A 173 9.73 -7.43 3.89
CA THR A 173 10.71 -7.18 2.82
C THR A 173 10.90 -8.45 1.99
N GLY A 174 10.73 -8.35 0.66
CA GLY A 174 10.87 -9.49 -0.25
C GLY A 174 9.88 -10.64 0.01
N LEU A 175 8.74 -10.36 0.64
CA LEU A 175 7.71 -11.38 0.93
C LEU A 175 7.21 -12.07 -0.34
N ILE A 176 7.08 -11.31 -1.43
CA ILE A 176 6.70 -11.83 -2.75
C ILE A 176 7.94 -11.86 -3.63
N GLY A 177 8.49 -13.05 -3.85
CA GLY A 177 9.60 -13.28 -4.77
C GLY A 177 9.33 -14.42 -5.75
N PRO A 178 10.36 -14.99 -6.40
CA PRO A 178 10.19 -15.98 -7.47
C PRO A 178 9.32 -17.18 -7.05
N ARG A 179 9.53 -17.70 -5.84
CA ARG A 179 8.76 -18.82 -5.28
C ARG A 179 7.28 -18.47 -5.11
N GLN A 180 6.97 -17.25 -4.70
CA GLN A 180 5.59 -16.81 -4.50
C GLN A 180 4.88 -16.58 -5.84
N PHE A 181 5.56 -15.97 -6.81
CA PHE A 181 5.02 -15.83 -8.18
C PHE A 181 4.68 -17.19 -8.79
N ALA A 182 5.57 -18.18 -8.65
CA ALA A 182 5.31 -19.55 -9.13
C ALA A 182 4.08 -20.22 -8.49
N GLN A 183 3.64 -19.77 -7.31
CA GLN A 183 2.46 -20.30 -6.61
C GLN A 183 1.16 -19.59 -6.97
N MET A 184 1.23 -18.43 -7.63
CA MET A 184 0.04 -17.73 -8.10
C MET A 184 -0.62 -18.54 -9.23
N LYS A 185 -1.90 -18.28 -9.48
CA LYS A 185 -2.55 -18.76 -10.70
C LYS A 185 -1.84 -18.17 -11.92
N ASP A 186 -1.91 -18.89 -13.04
CA ASP A 186 -1.57 -18.29 -14.33
C ASP A 186 -2.53 -17.13 -14.61
N ASP A 187 -2.02 -16.09 -15.28
CA ASP A 187 -2.74 -14.85 -15.57
C ASP A 187 -3.24 -14.07 -14.32
N ALA A 188 -2.68 -14.35 -13.14
CA ALA A 188 -3.05 -13.60 -11.93
C ALA A 188 -2.67 -12.11 -12.06
N ILE A 189 -3.48 -11.24 -11.45
CA ILE A 189 -3.19 -9.81 -11.37
C ILE A 189 -2.63 -9.48 -9.98
N LEU A 190 -1.52 -8.76 -9.92
CA LEU A 190 -0.93 -8.27 -8.67
C LEU A 190 -1.05 -6.75 -8.55
N ILE A 191 -1.59 -6.27 -7.43
CA ILE A 191 -1.67 -4.84 -7.12
C ILE A 191 -0.81 -4.54 -5.89
N ASN A 192 0.17 -3.67 -6.04
CA ASN A 192 0.96 -3.16 -4.94
C ASN A 192 0.74 -1.67 -4.73
N ILE A 193 0.01 -1.36 -3.67
CA ILE A 193 -0.20 -0.01 -3.14
C ILE A 193 0.31 0.09 -1.69
N ALA A 194 1.20 -0.83 -1.30
CA ALA A 194 1.79 -0.87 0.03
C ALA A 194 3.17 -0.22 0.01
N ARG A 195 4.21 -1.00 -0.29
CA ARG A 195 5.61 -0.57 -0.47
C ARG A 195 6.27 -1.44 -1.53
N GLY A 196 7.11 -0.86 -2.38
CA GLY A 196 7.74 -1.63 -3.46
C GLY A 196 8.65 -2.74 -2.94
N ARG A 197 9.43 -2.48 -1.88
CA ARG A 197 10.35 -3.45 -1.25
C ARG A 197 9.68 -4.70 -0.62
N ILE A 198 8.34 -4.78 -0.59
CA ILE A 198 7.63 -6.01 -0.23
C ILE A 198 7.76 -7.07 -1.32
N ILE A 199 7.95 -6.62 -2.56
CA ILE A 199 8.15 -7.44 -3.74
C ILE A 199 9.63 -7.43 -4.11
N ASP A 200 10.14 -8.58 -4.51
CA ASP A 200 11.36 -8.66 -5.32
C ASP A 200 11.05 -8.13 -6.73
N GLN A 201 11.56 -6.95 -7.06
CA GLN A 201 11.19 -6.22 -8.28
C GLN A 201 11.69 -6.93 -9.55
N ASP A 202 12.84 -7.60 -9.49
CA ASP A 202 13.35 -8.36 -10.63
C ASP A 202 12.47 -9.59 -10.88
N ALA A 203 12.09 -10.28 -9.81
CA ALA A 203 11.16 -11.41 -9.91
C ALA A 203 9.77 -10.98 -10.44
N LEU A 204 9.31 -9.78 -10.10
CA LEU A 204 8.07 -9.21 -10.66
C LEU A 204 8.21 -8.99 -12.16
N MET A 205 9.29 -8.37 -12.60
CA MET A 205 9.57 -8.12 -14.02
C MET A 205 9.60 -9.44 -14.80
N SER A 206 10.32 -10.45 -14.32
CA SER A 206 10.32 -11.79 -14.94
C SER A 206 8.93 -12.40 -14.95
N ALA A 207 8.16 -12.34 -13.86
CA ALA A 207 6.82 -12.92 -13.81
C ALA A 207 5.84 -12.27 -14.80
N VAL A 208 5.99 -10.97 -15.08
CA VAL A 208 5.20 -10.29 -16.12
C VAL A 208 5.68 -10.68 -17.53
N LEU A 209 7.00 -10.66 -17.77
CA LEU A 209 7.58 -10.99 -19.08
C LEU A 209 7.32 -12.44 -19.51
N ASP A 210 7.38 -13.37 -18.56
CA ASP A 210 7.16 -14.80 -18.80
C ASP A 210 5.65 -15.15 -18.92
N GLY A 211 4.76 -14.15 -18.81
CA GLY A 211 3.31 -14.35 -18.86
C GLY A 211 2.73 -15.05 -17.63
N LYS A 212 3.51 -15.20 -16.55
CA LYS A 212 2.99 -15.78 -15.30
C LYS A 212 1.93 -14.88 -14.67
N LEU A 213 2.13 -13.57 -14.74
CA LEU A 213 1.13 -12.57 -14.35
C LEU A 213 0.40 -12.04 -15.59
N GLY A 214 -0.92 -11.96 -15.48
CA GLY A 214 -1.76 -11.29 -16.47
C GLY A 214 -1.62 -9.76 -16.40
N GLY A 215 -1.09 -9.24 -15.29
CA GLY A 215 -0.66 -7.86 -15.18
C GLY A 215 -0.33 -7.42 -13.76
N ALA A 216 0.25 -6.22 -13.63
CA ALA A 216 0.59 -5.62 -12.36
C ALA A 216 0.16 -4.14 -12.27
N GLY A 217 -0.40 -3.72 -11.14
CA GLY A 217 -0.68 -2.32 -10.82
C GLY A 217 0.21 -1.86 -9.68
N LEU A 218 1.03 -0.83 -9.91
CA LEU A 218 2.09 -0.40 -9.00
C LEU A 218 1.99 1.11 -8.72
N ASP A 219 1.83 1.45 -7.45
CA ASP A 219 1.90 2.84 -6.94
C ASP A 219 3.22 3.08 -6.18
N VAL A 220 4.04 2.04 -5.99
CA VAL A 220 5.20 2.03 -5.10
C VAL A 220 6.31 1.14 -5.68
N PHE A 221 7.56 1.51 -5.43
CA PHE A 221 8.74 0.90 -6.06
C PHE A 221 9.85 0.61 -5.05
N SER A 222 10.81 -0.27 -5.39
CA SER A 222 11.94 -0.57 -4.51
C SER A 222 12.83 0.67 -4.32
N GLU A 223 12.95 1.47 -5.37
CA GLU A 223 13.58 2.78 -5.44
C GLU A 223 12.55 3.80 -5.92
N GLU A 224 12.41 4.90 -5.17
CA GLU A 224 11.46 5.97 -5.46
C GLU A 224 12.20 7.34 -5.46
N PRO A 225 12.09 8.15 -6.53
CA PRO A 225 11.31 7.92 -7.76
C PRO A 225 11.79 6.72 -8.58
N LEU A 226 10.89 6.14 -9.39
CA LEU A 226 11.24 5.04 -10.30
C LEU A 226 12.27 5.56 -11.32
N PRO A 227 13.45 4.91 -11.49
CA PRO A 227 14.45 5.35 -12.46
C PRO A 227 13.91 5.46 -13.89
N GLU A 228 14.37 6.46 -14.64
CA GLU A 228 13.88 6.73 -16.01
C GLU A 228 14.16 5.59 -16.99
N ASP A 229 15.20 4.80 -16.74
CA ASP A 229 15.63 3.65 -17.54
C ASP A 229 14.99 2.32 -17.08
N SER A 230 14.07 2.35 -16.11
CA SER A 230 13.40 1.16 -15.61
C SER A 230 12.58 0.46 -16.71
N PRO A 231 12.77 -0.86 -16.94
CA PRO A 231 11.96 -1.62 -17.90
C PRO A 231 10.46 -1.62 -17.59
N LEU A 232 10.07 -1.40 -16.34
CA LEU A 232 8.66 -1.36 -15.92
C LEU A 232 7.84 -0.33 -16.69
N TRP A 233 8.46 0.77 -17.15
CA TRP A 233 7.78 1.84 -17.90
C TRP A 233 7.15 1.36 -19.22
N THR A 234 7.72 0.34 -19.85
CA THR A 234 7.34 -0.10 -21.20
C THR A 234 6.65 -1.46 -21.22
N MET A 235 6.44 -2.09 -20.05
CA MET A 235 5.78 -3.38 -19.98
C MET A 235 4.27 -3.22 -20.25
N PRO A 236 3.72 -3.91 -21.27
CA PRO A 236 2.36 -3.65 -21.75
C PRO A 236 1.25 -3.99 -20.74
N ASN A 237 1.50 -4.92 -19.81
CA ASN A 237 0.54 -5.34 -18.79
C ASN A 237 0.87 -4.77 -17.40
N VAL A 238 1.61 -3.65 -17.34
CA VAL A 238 1.94 -2.95 -16.08
C VAL A 238 1.34 -1.56 -16.09
N ILE A 239 0.62 -1.22 -15.02
CA ILE A 239 0.11 0.13 -14.77
C ILE A 239 0.90 0.75 -13.63
N ILE A 240 1.50 1.91 -13.90
CA ILE A 240 2.30 2.66 -12.95
C ILE A 240 1.61 3.98 -12.61
N THR A 241 1.59 4.30 -11.32
CA THR A 241 1.41 5.66 -10.83
C THR A 241 2.62 6.05 -9.99
N PRO A 242 2.98 7.35 -9.91
CA PRO A 242 3.80 7.83 -8.80
C PRO A 242 3.11 7.50 -7.48
N HIS A 243 3.80 7.59 -6.33
CA HIS A 243 3.25 7.23 -5.02
C HIS A 243 2.13 8.17 -4.54
N ILE A 244 0.94 8.00 -5.12
CA ILE A 244 -0.21 8.89 -4.97
C ILE A 244 -1.46 8.15 -4.49
N GLY A 245 -1.41 6.84 -4.27
CA GLY A 245 -2.59 6.06 -3.90
C GLY A 245 -3.28 6.55 -2.64
N GLY A 246 -2.56 7.17 -1.71
CA GLY A 246 -3.11 7.79 -0.50
C GLY A 246 -3.38 9.28 -0.60
N VAL A 247 -3.13 9.91 -1.75
CA VAL A 247 -3.18 11.37 -1.94
C VAL A 247 -4.57 11.80 -2.39
N THR A 248 -5.06 12.88 -1.77
CA THR A 248 -6.33 13.53 -2.12
C THR A 248 -6.13 15.04 -2.08
N PRO A 249 -6.92 15.84 -2.83
CA PRO A 249 -6.80 17.29 -2.80
C PRO A 249 -6.93 17.90 -1.38
N ASP A 250 -7.71 17.26 -0.51
CA ASP A 250 -7.96 17.68 0.87
C ASP A 250 -7.08 16.96 1.91
N LEU A 251 -6.01 16.27 1.49
CA LEU A 251 -5.15 15.48 2.38
C LEU A 251 -4.51 16.33 3.49
N TYR A 252 -3.99 17.50 3.14
CA TYR A 252 -3.34 18.39 4.11
C TYR A 252 -4.33 18.88 5.17
N GLU A 253 -5.56 19.19 4.77
CA GLU A 253 -6.61 19.59 5.70
C GLU A 253 -6.96 18.42 6.65
N LYS A 254 -7.19 17.22 6.11
CA LYS A 254 -7.53 16.03 6.92
C LYS A 254 -6.44 15.66 7.93
N THR A 255 -5.18 15.67 7.51
CA THR A 255 -4.05 15.33 8.38
C THR A 255 -3.79 16.42 9.43
N THR A 256 -3.95 17.69 9.06
CA THR A 256 -3.87 18.83 10.01
C THR A 256 -5.00 18.77 11.04
N ASN A 257 -6.24 18.47 10.63
CA ASN A 257 -7.37 18.32 11.55
C ASN A 257 -7.16 17.17 12.54
N LEU A 258 -6.59 16.04 12.10
CA LEU A 258 -6.22 14.94 13.00
C LEU A 258 -5.09 15.36 13.97
N PHE A 259 -4.09 16.09 13.48
CA PHE A 259 -3.03 16.63 14.32
C PHE A 259 -3.60 17.57 15.39
N ILE A 260 -4.52 18.49 15.03
CA ILE A 260 -5.15 19.42 15.98
C ILE A 260 -5.95 18.68 17.06
N ASP A 261 -6.73 17.65 16.70
CA ASP A 261 -7.43 16.80 17.70
C ASP A 261 -6.45 16.07 18.61
N ASN A 262 -5.33 15.57 18.06
CA ASN A 262 -4.28 14.97 18.87
C ASN A 262 -3.53 15.98 19.74
N LEU A 263 -3.39 17.23 19.31
CA LEU A 263 -2.77 18.28 20.10
C LEU A 263 -3.62 18.61 21.33
N ASP A 264 -4.94 18.76 21.18
CA ASP A 264 -5.85 18.92 22.33
C ASP A 264 -5.76 17.73 23.29
N ARG A 265 -5.70 16.49 22.76
CA ARG A 265 -5.54 15.27 23.57
C ARG A 265 -4.21 15.27 24.32
N PHE A 266 -3.12 15.60 23.64
CA PHE A 266 -1.77 15.64 24.21
C PHE A 266 -1.69 16.64 25.37
N LEU A 267 -2.17 17.87 25.16
CA LEU A 267 -2.20 18.92 26.17
C LEU A 267 -3.04 18.55 27.40
N ARG A 268 -4.07 17.71 27.23
CA ARG A 268 -4.92 17.21 28.31
C ARG A 268 -4.49 15.86 28.90
N GLY A 269 -3.35 15.30 28.49
CA GLY A 269 -2.88 13.97 28.92
C GLY A 269 -3.81 12.81 28.52
N LYS A 270 -4.60 12.97 27.46
CA LYS A 270 -5.50 11.93 26.93
C LYS A 270 -4.78 11.05 25.90
N SER A 271 -5.31 9.85 25.67
CA SER A 271 -4.80 8.95 24.65
C SER A 271 -4.94 9.56 23.24
N LEU A 272 -3.83 9.55 22.50
CA LEU A 272 -3.76 10.03 21.12
C LEU A 272 -4.36 9.00 20.15
N LYS A 273 -4.91 9.50 19.04
CA LYS A 273 -5.34 8.68 17.92
C LYS A 273 -4.16 8.35 17.01
N GLY A 274 -4.22 7.17 16.39
CA GLY A 274 -3.20 6.75 15.43
C GLY A 274 -1.87 6.33 16.06
N ILE A 275 -1.84 6.01 17.37
CA ILE A 275 -0.62 5.55 18.06
C ILE A 275 0.00 4.36 17.32
N VAL A 276 1.28 4.47 17.05
CA VAL A 276 2.14 3.47 16.40
C VAL A 276 2.65 2.49 17.44
N ASN A 277 2.58 1.19 17.15
CA ASN A 277 3.26 0.20 17.97
C ASN A 277 4.74 0.11 17.56
N LYS A 278 5.63 0.73 18.33
CA LYS A 278 7.08 0.80 18.04
C LYS A 278 7.74 -0.57 17.93
N GLN A 279 7.27 -1.58 18.66
CA GLN A 279 7.81 -2.95 18.57
C GLN A 279 7.42 -3.66 17.27
N LYS A 280 6.25 -3.33 16.71
CA LYS A 280 5.77 -3.89 15.44
C LYS A 280 6.17 -3.06 14.22
N GLY A 281 6.50 -1.79 14.43
CA GLY A 281 6.83 -0.83 13.37
C GLY A 281 5.60 -0.26 12.64
N TYR A 282 4.39 -0.32 13.22
CA TYR A 282 3.14 0.24 12.66
C TYR A 282 1.99 0.35 13.68
#